data_AF-A0A2N8TK25-F1
#
_entry.id   AF-A0A2N8TK25-F1
#
_cell.length_a   1.000
_cell.length_b   1.000
_cell.length_c   1.000
_cell.angle_alpha   90.00
_cell.angle_beta   90.00
_cell.angle_gamma   90.00
#
_symmetry.space_group_name_H-M   'P 1'
#
loop_
_entity.id
_entity.type
_entity.pdbx_description
1 polymer ?
#
loop_
_entity_poly.entity_id
_entity_poly.type
_entity_poly.pdbx_seq_one_letter_code
_entity_poly.pdbx_strand_id
1 'polypeptide(L)' 'MAALVLTVVELLRQLMERQAVHRFDEGTLRAEQEDRLGTALMLLDERMDELCEQHGLRRSDLNLDLGPLGPLLAGPGR' A
#
# COMPACT_ATOMS: atom_id res chain seq x y z
N MET A 1 3.27 -10.84 16.16
CA MET A 1 2.13 -9.90 16.08
C MET A 1 2.32 -8.80 15.04
N ALA A 2 3.55 -8.45 14.65
CA ALA A 2 3.82 -7.40 13.65
C ALA A 2 3.17 -7.66 12.26
N ALA A 3 3.10 -8.92 11.81
CA ALA A 3 2.56 -9.27 10.48
C ALA A 3 1.12 -8.78 10.23
N LEU A 4 0.23 -8.88 11.22
CA LEU A 4 -1.16 -8.41 11.10
C LEU A 4 -1.23 -6.89 10.95
N VAL A 5 -0.44 -6.16 11.74
CA VAL A 5 -0.38 -4.69 11.65
C VAL A 5 0.18 -4.27 10.30
N LEU A 6 1.29 -4.88 9.86
CA LEU A 6 1.91 -4.60 8.56
C LEU A 6 0.96 -4.94 7.41
N THR A 7 0.17 -5.99 7.53
CA THR A 7 -0.87 -6.34 6.54
C THR A 7 -1.93 -5.25 6.44
N VAL A 8 -2.41 -4.72 7.57
CA VAL A 8 -3.40 -3.63 7.57
C VAL A 8 -2.80 -2.35 6.98
N VAL A 9 -1.55 -2.03 7.31
CA VAL A 9 -0.86 -0.86 6.75
C VAL A 9 -0.67 -1.01 5.24
N GLU A 10 -0.29 -2.20 4.76
CA GLU A 10 -0.14 -2.48 3.33
C GLU A 10 -1.48 -2.37 2.58
N LEU A 11 -2.57 -2.86 3.19
CA LEU A 11 -3.92 -2.69 2.63
C LEU A 11 -4.28 -1.20 2.48
N LEU A 12 -4.01 -0.39 3.51
CA LEU A 12 -4.25 1.05 3.47
C LEU A 12 -3.36 1.74 2.43
N ARG A 13 -2.09 1.34 2.30
CA ARG A 13 -1.17 1.86 1.27
C ARG A 13 -1.73 1.63 -0.13
N GLN A 14 -2.16 0.41 -0.46
CA GLN A 14 -2.76 0.07 -1.76
C GLN A 14 -4.05 0.84 -2.02
N LEU A 15 -4.90 1.00 -1.01
CA LEU A 15 -6.12 1.79 -1.13
C LEU A 15 -5.80 3.26 -1.41
N MET A 16 -4.84 3.83 -0.68
CA MET A 16 -4.41 5.22 -0.88
C MET A 16 -3.79 5.43 -2.26
N GLU A 17 -2.97 4.50 -2.74
CA GLU A 17 -2.38 4.51 -4.08
C GLU A 17 -3.46 4.49 -5.16
N ARG A 18 -4.45 3.60 -5.04
CA ARG A 18 -5.57 3.55 -5.97
C ARG A 18 -6.41 4.83 -5.97
N GLN A 19 -6.63 5.41 -4.79
CA GLN A 19 -7.32 6.69 -4.69
C GLN A 19 -6.48 7.85 -5.23
N ALA A 20 -5.16 7.80 -5.11
CA ALA A 20 -4.26 8.82 -5.66
C ALA A 20 -4.36 8.84 -7.19
N VAL A 21 -4.28 7.66 -7.83
CA VAL A 21 -4.48 7.51 -9.28
C VAL A 21 -5.84 8.04 -9.70
N HIS A 22 -6.90 7.63 -9.00
CA HIS A 22 -8.25 8.10 -9.32
C HIS A 22 -8.39 9.62 -9.22
N ARG A 23 -7.85 10.24 -8.16
CA ARG A 23 -7.91 11.69 -7.96
C ARG A 23 -7.10 12.47 -8.99
N PHE A 24 -5.99 11.89 -9.45
CA PHE A 24 -5.16 12.41 -10.54
C PHE A 24 -5.94 12.39 -11.87
N ASP A 25 -6.56 11.26 -12.20
CA ASP A 25 -7.39 11.11 -13.41
C ASP A 25 -8.59 12.07 -13.43
N GLU A 26 -9.21 12.32 -12.28
CA GLU A 26 -10.31 13.28 -12.14
C GLU A 26 -9.85 14.75 -12.09
N GLY A 27 -8.54 15.02 -12.03
CA GLY A 27 -7.99 16.38 -11.94
C GLY A 27 -8.38 17.11 -10.65
N THR A 28 -8.65 16.36 -9.57
CA THR A 28 -9.16 16.91 -8.29
C THR A 28 -8.05 17.43 -7.37
N LEU A 29 -6.78 17.23 -7.75
CA LEU A 29 -5.60 17.68 -7.01
C LEU A 29 -4.91 18.83 -7.76
N ARG A 30 -4.33 19.77 -7.01
CA ARG A 30 -3.37 20.72 -7.58
C ARG A 30 -2.02 20.03 -7.75
N ALA A 31 -1.20 20.48 -8.70
CA ALA A 31 0.14 19.92 -8.96
C ALA A 31 1.00 19.75 -7.67
N GLU A 32 1.02 20.76 -6.80
CA GLU A 32 1.77 20.68 -5.53
C GLU A 32 1.22 19.62 -4.55
N GLN A 33 -0.06 19.29 -4.64
CA GLN A 33 -0.68 18.21 -3.84
C GLN A 33 -0.37 16.84 -4.43
N GLU A 34 -0.28 16.73 -5.75
CA GLU A 34 0.13 15.51 -6.46
C GLU A 34 1.57 15.14 -6.10
N ASP A 35 2.50 16.09 -6.17
CA ASP A 35 3.91 15.89 -5.82
C ASP A 35 4.07 15.46 -4.36
N ARG A 36 3.36 16.12 -3.45
CA ARG A 36 3.38 15.78 -2.02
C ARG A 36 2.80 14.40 -1.75
N LEU A 37 1.71 14.04 -2.42
CA LEU A 37 1.08 12.73 -2.30
C LEU A 37 1.99 11.62 -2.83
N GLY A 38 2.58 11.80 -4.01
CA GLY A 38 3.55 10.87 -4.59
C GLY A 38 4.74 10.64 -3.67
N THR A 39 5.34 11.73 -3.17
CA THR A 39 6.47 11.66 -2.22
C THR A 39 6.10 10.91 -0.94
N ALA A 40 4.93 11.18 -0.37
CA ALA A 40 4.46 10.49 0.83
C ALA A 40 4.24 8.99 0.61
N LEU A 41 3.69 8.60 -0.55
CA LEU A 41 3.50 7.19 -0.90
C LEU A 41 4.83 6.47 -1.13
N MET A 42 5.80 7.12 -1.79
CA MET A 42 7.15 6.57 -1.96
C MET A 42 7.84 6.33 -0.62
N LEU A 43 7.82 7.32 0.28
CA LEU A 43 8.39 7.19 1.62
C LEU A 43 7.70 6.09 2.43
N LEU A 44 6.38 5.96 2.33
CA LEU A 44 5.64 4.88 3.00
C LEU A 44 6.08 3.51 2.46
N ASP A 45 6.28 3.39 1.16
CA ASP A 45 6.74 2.16 0.51
C ASP A 45 8.13 1.73 1.00
N GLU A 46 9.08 2.66 1.03
CA GLU A 46 10.43 2.43 1.56
C GLU A 46 10.41 1.98 3.03
N ARG A 47 9.59 2.63 3.87
CA ARG A 47 9.45 2.25 5.28
C ARG A 47 8.78 0.91 5.48
N MET A 48 7.87 0.51 4.59
CA MET A 48 7.27 -0.82 4.62
C MET A 48 8.33 -1.89 4.36
N ASP A 49 9.25 -1.66 3.42
CA ASP A 49 10.34 -2.59 3.14
C ASP A 49 11.28 -2.73 4.34
N GLU A 50 11.71 -1.62 4.94
CA GLU A 50 12.53 -1.62 6.16
C GLU A 50 11.85 -2.39 7.31
N LEU A 51 10.56 -2.16 7.54
CA LEU A 51 9.80 -2.83 8.60
C LEU A 51 9.61 -4.32 8.31
N CYS A 52 9.37 -4.69 7.06
CA CYS A 52 9.28 -6.09 6.66
C CYS A 52 10.61 -6.82 6.92
N GLU A 53 11.73 -6.24 6.51
CA GLU A 53 13.07 -6.79 6.73
C GLU A 53 13.38 -6.96 8.22
N GLN A 54 13.08 -5.95 9.05
CA GLN A 54 13.28 -6.01 10.50
C GLN A 54 12.49 -7.14 11.18
N HIS A 55 11.36 -7.52 10.59
CA HIS A 55 10.51 -8.60 11.09
C HIS A 55 10.72 -9.93 10.36
N GLY A 56 11.68 -10.02 9.44
CA GLY A 56 11.95 -11.24 8.66
C GLY A 56 10.81 -11.63 7.72
N LEU A 57 10.03 -10.64 7.27
CA LEU A 57 8.90 -10.80 6.38
C LEU A 57 9.26 -10.28 4.99
N ARG A 58 8.56 -10.79 3.97
CA ARG A 58 8.51 -10.20 2.64
C ARG A 58 7.15 -9.54 2.43
N ARG A 59 7.07 -8.59 1.50
CA ARG A 59 5.79 -7.99 1.06
C ARG A 59 4.75 -9.05 0.68
N SER A 60 5.17 -10.13 0.03
CA SER A 60 4.29 -11.25 -0.33
C SER A 60 3.64 -11.93 0.88
N ASP A 61 4.31 -11.91 2.03
CA ASP A 61 3.86 -12.59 3.25
C ASP A 61 2.76 -11.76 3.97
N LEU A 62 2.55 -10.51 3.56
CA LEU A 62 1.45 -9.65 4.04
C LEU A 62 0.12 -9.95 3.33
N ASN A 63 0.13 -10.70 2.23
CA ASN A 63 -1.10 -11.04 1.53
C ASN A 63 -1.79 -12.25 2.17
N LEU A 64 -2.65 -11.99 3.14
CA LEU A 64 -3.40 -13.04 3.83
C LEU A 64 -4.44 -13.67 2.91
N ASP A 65 -4.47 -15.01 2.88
CA ASP A 65 -5.54 -15.78 2.28
C ASP A 65 -6.73 -15.87 3.25
N LEU A 66 -7.88 -15.34 2.84
CA LEU A 66 -9.11 -15.35 3.62
C LEU A 66 -10.01 -16.55 3.26
N GLY A 67 -9.50 -17.53 2.51
CA GLY A 67 -10.22 -18.72 2.08
C GLY A 67 -11.25 -18.42 0.99
N PRO A 68 -12.57 -18.56 1.24
CA PRO A 68 -13.59 -18.31 0.22
C PRO A 68 -13.63 -16.87 -0.30
N LEU A 69 -13.06 -15.90 0.44
CA LEU A 69 -12.95 -14.51 0.03
C LEU A 69 -11.69 -14.23 -0.83
N GLY A 70 -10.77 -15.18 -0.93
CA GLY A 70 -9.51 -15.03 -1.65
C GLY A 70 -8.48 -14.18 -0.90
N PRO A 71 -7.44 -13.69 -1.60
CA PRO A 71 -6.39 -12.86 -0.98
C PRO A 71 -6.92 -11.50 -0.55
N LEU A 72 -6.46 -11.01 0.61
CA LEU A 72 -6.86 -9.71 1.15
C LEU A 72 -6.33 -8.54 0.30
N LEU A 73 -5.10 -8.65 -0.20
CA LEU A 73 -4.46 -7.61 -1.01
C LEU A 73 -4.70 -7.87 -2.50
N ALA A 74 -4.86 -6.80 -3.28
CA ALA A 74 -4.97 -6.92 -4.72
C ALA A 74 -3.64 -7.44 -5.30
N GLY A 75 -3.70 -8.39 -6.22
CA GLY A 75 -2.51 -8.81 -6.97
C GLY A 75 -1.94 -7.64 -7.76
N PRO A 76 -0.62 -7.61 -8.03
CA PRO A 76 0.00 -6.52 -8.78
C PRO A 76 -0.66 -6.39 -10.16
N GLY A 77 -1.36 -5.29 -10.40
CA GLY A 77 -1.87 -4.90 -11.73
C GLY A 77 -3.26 -5.39 -12.12
N ARG A 78 -4.29 -5.16 -11.30
CA ARG A 78 -5.69 -5.30 -11.75
C ARG A 78 -6.53 -4.04 -11.55
#